data_AF-A0A418QKD3-F1
#
_entry.id   AF-A0A418QKD3-F1
#
_cell.length_a   1.000
_cell.length_b   1.000
_cell.length_c   1.000
_cell.angle_alpha   90.00
_cell.angle_beta   90.00
_cell.angle_gamma   90.00
#
_symmetry.space_group_name_H-M   'P 1'
#
loop_
_entity.id
_entity.type
_entity.pdbx_description
1 polymer ?
#
loop_
_entity_poly.entity_id
_entity_poly.type
_entity_poly.pdbx_seq_one_letter_code
_entity_poly.pdbx_strand_id
1 'polypeptide(L)'
;MGTRYAVDTNVGIDFLAGTLPASSTIWPEQQLNAQQLALSVVVRLELLSWRGAPSVLQLLEDFIAATQQLQIDEPVIQQTIRLRRQHRIKLPDALIAATAHPQL
;
A
#
# COMPACT_ATOMS: atom_id res chain seq x y z
N MET A 1 1.48 15.33 -14.13
CA MET A 1 1.69 14.26 -13.13
C MET A 1 0.33 13.89 -12.58
N GLY A 2 -0.09 12.62 -12.73
CA GLY A 2 -1.41 12.16 -12.29
C GLY A 2 -1.46 11.93 -10.77
N THR A 3 -2.65 12.10 -10.20
CA THR A 3 -2.92 11.77 -8.79
C THR A 3 -2.71 10.27 -8.56
N ARG A 4 -1.99 9.92 -7.49
CA ARG A 4 -1.78 8.52 -7.08
C ARG A 4 -2.17 8.36 -5.61
N TYR A 5 -2.76 7.22 -5.27
CA TYR A 5 -3.27 6.93 -3.93
C TYR A 5 -2.50 5.76 -3.34
N ALA A 6 -1.91 5.97 -2.16
CA ALA A 6 -1.27 4.91 -1.41
C ALA A 6 -2.34 4.03 -0.74
N VAL A 7 -2.29 2.73 -1.00
CA VAL A 7 -3.22 1.76 -0.40
C VAL A 7 -2.65 1.27 0.93
N ASP A 8 -3.49 1.26 1.97
CA ASP A 8 -3.18 0.67 3.26
C ASP A 8 -3.54 -0.83 3.29
N THR A 9 -2.84 -1.61 4.11
CA THR A 9 -2.96 -3.07 4.22
C THR A 9 -4.41 -3.49 4.51
N ASN A 10 -5.10 -2.79 5.40
CA ASN A 10 -6.50 -3.11 5.75
C ASN A 10 -7.45 -2.91 4.56
N VAL A 11 -7.26 -1.85 3.77
CA VAL A 11 -8.08 -1.58 2.59
C VAL A 11 -7.86 -2.67 1.54
N GLY A 12 -6.62 -3.13 1.34
CA GLY A 12 -6.32 -4.25 0.46
C GLY A 12 -6.99 -5.54 0.93
N ILE A 13 -6.86 -5.90 2.20
CA ILE A 13 -7.44 -7.14 2.75
C ILE A 13 -8.97 -7.11 2.67
N ASP A 14 -9.62 -6.03 3.12
CA ASP A 14 -11.08 -5.95 3.17
C ASP A 14 -11.70 -5.87 1.77
N PHE A 15 -11.05 -5.17 0.84
CA PHE A 15 -11.48 -5.11 -0.55
C PHE A 15 -11.44 -6.50 -1.20
N LEU A 16 -10.36 -7.25 -0.97
CA LEU A 16 -10.16 -8.56 -1.58
C LEU A 16 -10.94 -9.68 -0.86
N ALA A 17 -11.20 -9.54 0.44
CA ALA A 17 -12.07 -10.46 1.17
C ALA A 17 -13.54 -10.32 0.78
N GLY A 18 -13.91 -9.32 -0.05
CA GLY A 18 -15.29 -9.02 -0.40
C GLY A 18 -16.13 -8.59 0.79
N THR A 19 -15.48 -8.15 1.87
CA THR A 19 -16.11 -7.74 3.13
C THR A 19 -16.44 -6.25 3.15
N LEU A 20 -15.92 -5.48 2.19
CA LEU A 20 -16.32 -4.08 2.02
C LEU A 20 -17.79 -3.97 1.61
N PRO A 21 -18.56 -3.03 2.20
CA PRO A 21 -19.88 -2.67 1.72
C PRO A 21 -19.84 -2.31 0.22
N ALA A 22 -20.89 -2.64 -0.54
CA ALA A 22 -20.97 -2.40 -1.98
C ALA A 22 -20.80 -0.91 -2.38
N SER A 23 -21.08 0.02 -1.47
CA SER A 23 -20.84 1.46 -1.67
C SER A 23 -19.37 1.85 -1.61
N SER A 24 -18.51 1.03 -1.00
CA SER A 24 -17.09 1.26 -0.76
C SER A 24 -16.16 0.55 -1.74
N THR A 25 -16.67 -0.36 -2.58
CA THR A 25 -15.89 -1.06 -3.62
C THR A 25 -15.75 -0.27 -4.93
N ILE A 26 -16.71 0.60 -5.24
CA ILE A 26 -16.75 1.37 -6.51
C ILE A 26 -15.51 2.24 -6.69
N TRP A 27 -15.09 2.96 -5.64
CA TRP A 27 -13.95 3.88 -5.75
C TRP A 27 -12.61 3.13 -5.90
N PRO A 28 -12.27 2.13 -5.05
CA PRO A 28 -11.08 1.31 -5.25
C PRO A 28 -11.01 0.65 -6.64
N GLU A 29 -12.12 0.09 -7.13
CA GLU A 29 -12.19 -0.51 -8.47
C GLU A 29 -11.87 0.51 -9.58
N GLN A 30 -12.44 1.72 -9.49
CA GLN A 30 -12.17 2.78 -10.44
C GLN A 30 -10.70 3.20 -10.44
N GLN A 31 -10.08 3.33 -9.27
CA GLN A 31 -8.67 3.72 -9.16
C GLN A 31 -7.72 2.61 -9.60
N LEU A 32 -8.07 1.34 -9.33
CA LEU A 32 -7.33 0.18 -9.81
C LEU A 32 -7.36 0.11 -11.34
N ASN A 33 -8.55 0.26 -11.94
CA ASN A 33 -8.72 0.30 -13.40
C ASN A 33 -7.99 1.48 -14.05
N ALA A 34 -7.89 2.61 -13.35
CA ALA A 34 -7.16 3.77 -13.81
C ALA A 34 -5.63 3.68 -13.57
N GLN A 35 -5.13 2.60 -12.97
CA GLN A 35 -3.73 2.41 -12.56
C GLN A 35 -3.19 3.55 -11.68
N GLN A 36 -4.06 4.13 -10.83
CA GLN A 36 -3.72 5.24 -9.94
C GLN A 36 -3.39 4.78 -8.51
N LEU A 37 -3.47 3.48 -8.25
CA LEU A 37 -3.10 2.92 -6.96
C LEU A 37 -1.61 2.61 -6.90
N ALA A 38 -1.00 3.01 -5.80
CA ALA A 38 0.39 2.75 -5.50
C ALA A 38 0.51 2.03 -4.15
N LEU A 39 1.51 1.16 -4.05
CA LEU A 39 1.67 0.24 -2.93
C LEU A 39 3.13 0.26 -2.48
N SER A 40 3.36 0.53 -1.19
CA SER A 40 4.72 0.54 -0.64
C SER A 40 5.24 -0.88 -0.44
N VAL A 41 6.55 -1.09 -0.53
CA VAL A 41 7.14 -2.41 -0.25
C VAL A 41 6.72 -2.96 1.12
N VAL A 42 6.48 -2.10 2.12
CA VAL A 42 5.99 -2.51 3.44
C VAL A 42 4.59 -3.13 3.36
N VAL A 43 3.64 -2.44 2.73
CA VAL A 43 2.27 -2.94 2.58
C VAL A 43 2.28 -4.26 1.78
N ARG A 44 3.14 -4.37 0.76
CA ARG A 44 3.30 -5.62 0.00
C ARG A 44 3.75 -6.76 0.90
N LEU A 45 4.75 -6.52 1.75
CA LEU A 45 5.27 -7.51 2.69
C LEU A 45 4.20 -7.92 3.69
N GLU A 46 3.40 -6.99 4.20
CA GLU A 46 2.30 -7.27 5.13
C GLU A 46 1.20 -8.12 4.48
N LEU A 47 0.77 -7.77 3.27
CA LEU A 47 -0.24 -8.50 2.51
C LEU A 47 0.22 -9.95 2.23
N LEU A 48 1.46 -10.15 1.78
CA LEU A 48 2.00 -11.48 1.47
C LEU A 48 2.37 -12.29 2.71
N SER A 49 2.54 -11.64 3.86
CA SER A 49 2.78 -12.32 5.15
C SER A 49 1.48 -12.69 5.88
N TRP A 50 0.33 -12.27 5.35
CA TRP A 50 -0.97 -12.57 5.94
C TRP A 50 -1.27 -14.07 5.88
N ARG A 51 -1.60 -14.67 7.02
CA ARG A 51 -1.83 -16.12 7.18
C ARG A 51 -3.30 -16.51 7.02
N GLY A 52 -3.99 -15.84 6.10
CA GLY A 52 -5.40 -16.12 5.82
C GLY A 52 -5.61 -17.37 4.97
N ALA A 53 -6.81 -17.50 4.43
CA ALA A 53 -7.15 -18.61 3.55
C ALA A 53 -6.25 -18.61 2.30
N PRO A 54 -5.64 -19.75 1.91
CA PRO A 54 -4.80 -19.82 0.70
C PRO A 54 -5.50 -19.36 -0.58
N SER A 55 -6.83 -19.50 -0.63
CA SER A 55 -7.66 -19.02 -1.75
C SER A 55 -7.61 -17.51 -1.96
N VAL A 56 -7.22 -16.73 -0.94
CA VAL A 56 -7.10 -15.27 -1.03
C VAL A 56 -5.69 -14.84 -1.45
N LEU A 57 -4.70 -15.73 -1.35
CA LEU A 57 -3.31 -15.40 -1.72
C LEU A 57 -3.20 -15.01 -3.20
N GLN A 58 -3.83 -15.77 -4.10
CA GLN A 58 -3.83 -15.44 -5.53
C GLN A 58 -4.44 -14.07 -5.79
N LEU A 59 -5.53 -13.75 -5.09
CA LEU A 59 -6.23 -12.48 -5.23
C LEU A 59 -5.37 -11.31 -4.71
N LEU A 60 -4.60 -11.52 -3.64
CA LEU A 60 -3.60 -10.56 -3.14
C LEU A 60 -2.47 -10.34 -4.16
N GLU A 61 -1.97 -11.41 -4.77
CA GLU A 61 -0.93 -11.33 -5.81
C GLU A 61 -1.42 -10.58 -7.04
N ASP A 62 -2.64 -10.86 -7.51
CA ASP A 62 -3.25 -10.19 -8.65
C ASP A 62 -3.47 -8.70 -8.36
N PHE A 63 -3.94 -8.36 -7.16
CA PHE A 63 -4.07 -6.98 -6.70
C PHE A 63 -2.73 -6.26 -6.67
N ILE A 64 -1.70 -6.87 -6.07
CA ILE A 64 -0.35 -6.31 -6.02
C ILE A 64 0.19 -6.06 -7.44
N ALA A 65 -0.04 -6.99 -8.37
CA ALA A 65 0.38 -6.87 -9.77
C ALA A 65 -0.35 -5.74 -10.52
N ALA A 66 -1.59 -5.42 -10.14
CA ALA A 66 -2.37 -4.32 -10.70
C ALA A 66 -2.04 -2.95 -10.08
N THR A 67 -1.14 -2.88 -9.09
CA THR A 67 -0.73 -1.62 -8.44
C THR A 67 0.71 -1.24 -8.78
N GLN A 68 0.99 0.06 -8.80
CA GLN A 68 2.37 0.54 -8.95
C GLN A 68 3.14 0.33 -7.65
N GLN A 69 4.27 -0.38 -7.72
CA GLN A 69 5.14 -0.59 -6.56
C GLN A 69 6.02 0.63 -6.29
N LEU A 70 5.91 1.19 -5.09
CA LEU A 70 6.80 2.25 -4.62
C LEU A 70 8.01 1.62 -3.96
N GLN A 71 9.16 1.77 -4.60
CA GLN A 71 10.43 1.19 -4.16
C GLN A 71 11.01 1.92 -2.94
N ILE A 72 11.90 1.24 -2.23
CA ILE A 72 12.72 1.86 -1.19
C ILE A 72 14.06 2.21 -1.83
N ASP A 73 14.32 3.50 -1.96
CA ASP A 73 15.59 4.05 -2.43
C ASP A 73 16.25 4.90 -1.33
N GLU A 74 17.45 5.41 -1.62
CA GLU A 74 18.22 6.20 -0.65
C GLU A 74 17.46 7.44 -0.13
N PRO A 75 16.75 8.22 -0.97
CA PRO A 75 15.91 9.30 -0.47
C PRO A 75 14.78 8.85 0.46
N VAL A 76 14.08 7.75 0.17
CA VAL A 76 13.09 7.17 1.09
C VAL A 76 13.75 6.77 2.41
N ILE A 77 14.93 6.16 2.37
CA ILE A 77 15.70 5.77 3.57
C ILE A 77 16.03 7.00 4.42
N GLN A 78 16.56 8.05 3.80
CA GLN A 78 16.91 9.29 4.52
C GLN A 78 15.68 9.98 5.12
N GLN A 79 14.55 10.00 4.40
CA GLN A 79 13.30 10.54 4.92
C GLN A 79 12.77 9.69 6.09
N THR A 80 12.87 8.36 5.99
CA THR A 80 12.50 7.44 7.08
C THR A 80 13.33 7.72 8.34
N ILE A 81 14.64 7.91 8.19
CA ILE A 81 15.54 8.28 9.30
C ILE A 81 15.11 9.60 9.93
N ARG A 82 14.85 10.64 9.12
CA ARG A 82 14.38 11.95 9.60
C ARG A 82 13.10 11.82 10.42
N LEU A 83 12.09 11.14 9.88
CA LEU A 83 10.81 10.93 10.55
C LEU A 83 10.96 10.20 11.88
N ARG A 84 11.79 9.15 11.95
CA ARG A 84 12.03 8.40 13.19
C ARG A 84 12.83 9.17 14.24
N ARG A 85 13.65 10.14 13.83
CA ARG A 85 14.36 11.02 14.78
C ARG A 85 13.43 12.10 15.35
N GLN A 86 12.46 12.55 14.56
CA GLN A 86 11.51 13.60 14.96
C GLN A 86 10.29 13.07 15.69
N HIS A 87 9.86 11.84 15.39
CA HIS A 87 8.62 11.24 15.90
C HIS A 87 8.85 9.83 16.46
N ARG A 88 8.11 9.47 17.52
CA ARG A 88 8.07 8.09 18.06
C ARG A 88 7.10 7.21 17.27
N ILE A 89 7.46 6.91 16.03
CA ILE A 89 6.68 6.02 15.15
C ILE A 89 7.46 4.74 14.84
N LYS A 90 6.74 3.65 14.52
CA LYS A 90 7.37 2.37 14.17
C LYS A 90 8.04 2.47 12.80
N LEU A 91 9.00 1.59 12.54
CA LEU A 91 9.71 1.57 11.25
C LEU A 91 8.78 1.37 10.05
N PRO A 92 7.81 0.42 10.06
CA PRO A 92 6.86 0.26 8.96
C PRO A 92 6.09 1.55 8.65
N ASP A 93 5.51 2.17 9.67
CA ASP A 93 4.74 3.42 9.54
C ASP A 93 5.61 4.58 9.01
N ALA A 94 6.84 4.70 9.52
CA ALA A 94 7.79 5.73 9.08
C ALA A 94 8.18 5.55 7.61
N LEU A 95 8.34 4.30 7.18
CA LEU A 95 8.71 3.96 5.82
C LEU A 95 7.55 4.23 4.86
N ILE A 96 6.32 3.83 5.20
CA ILE A 96 5.11 4.18 4.44
C ILE A 96 4.97 5.70 4.29
N ALA A 97 5.12 6.44 5.39
CA ALA A 97 5.05 7.90 5.37
C ALA A 97 6.15 8.55 4.52
N ALA A 98 7.37 8.00 4.55
CA ALA A 98 8.47 8.46 3.71
C ALA A 98 8.20 8.21 2.22
N THR A 99 7.64 7.05 1.89
CA THR A 99 7.30 6.67 0.51
C THR A 99 6.12 7.48 -0.06
N ALA A 100 5.20 7.94 0.79
CA ALA A 100 4.07 8.78 0.38
C ALA A 100 4.42 10.29 0.28
N HIS A 101 5.63 10.70 0.66
CA HIS A 101 6.01 12.11 0.66
C HIS A 101 6.27 12.62 -0.77
N PRO A 102 5.65 13.73 -1.23
CA PRO A 102 5.71 14.19 -2.64
C PRO A 102 7.07 14.74 -3.14
N GLN A 103 8.20 14.36 -2.57
CA GLN A 103 9.50 14.96 -2.88
C GLN A 103 10.55 13.94 -3.33
N LEU A 104 10.10 13.00 -4.17
CA LEU A 104 10.93 12.15 -5.02
C LEU A 104 10.52 12.28 -6.49
#